data_AF-I1CP86-F1
#
_entry.id   AF-I1CP86-F1
#
_cell.length_a   1.000
_cell.length_b   1.000
_cell.length_c   1.000
_cell.angle_alpha   90.00
_cell.angle_beta   90.00
_cell.angle_gamma   90.00
#
_symmetry.space_group_name_H-M   'P 1'
#
loop_
_entity.id
_entity.type
_entity.pdbx_description
1 polymer ?
#
loop_
_entity_poly.entity_id
_entity_poly.type
_entity_poly.pdbx_seq_one_letter_code
_entity_poly.pdbx_strand_id
1 'polypeptide(L)'
;MPRSNSSASVTSNNNATPCRGGRVSGQVVSRYRSYVPPAGDRILEAQVIVSPERAWDAFDRTSICGIDGCQKVCILRNRAENGRLTYYCAGGLDIDENGDTIGHPGRKSRVCTYNSVFYNRKCMTNYTLSVMYDYLKDSSITNICNSHGMSRPAVTSLANDLRLMMLSDYNAHNRQEEHKLGSNVRCHHIQIDESKFGKRKNHRGHRVEGIWVFGMVEYLVPINEADRFYTYTDHRTGDQELRPRYEAGRKFFCTVPNRTAATLLPIIYDNCQRVSTIRSDGWRAYSGLHPREERDEITGEILDKYSCCRTVTDCS
;
A
#
# COMPACT_ATOMS: atom_id res chain seq x y z
N MET A 1 19.33 2.96 75.19
CA MET A 1 19.29 1.49 75.09
C MET A 1 19.20 1.11 73.61
N PRO A 2 20.00 0.13 73.14
CA PRO A 2 20.58 0.12 71.80
C PRO A 2 20.12 -1.06 70.92
N ARG A 3 20.43 -0.95 69.62
CA ARG A 3 20.89 -1.98 68.67
C ARG A 3 20.37 -3.43 68.77
N SER A 4 19.94 -3.93 67.61
CA SER A 4 20.49 -5.19 67.07
C SER A 4 20.64 -5.10 65.55
N ASN A 5 21.82 -4.65 65.13
CA ASN A 5 22.43 -5.10 63.87
C ASN A 5 22.78 -6.59 64.03
N SER A 6 22.60 -7.37 62.97
CA SER A 6 23.42 -8.56 62.72
C SER A 6 24.20 -8.33 61.44
N SER A 7 25.51 -8.42 61.61
CA SER A 7 26.63 -8.06 60.74
C SER A 7 27.07 -9.20 59.83
N ALA A 8 27.61 -8.86 58.67
CA ALA A 8 28.83 -9.45 58.08
C ALA A 8 29.22 -8.61 56.85
N SER A 9 30.09 -7.60 56.99
CA SER A 9 31.55 -7.67 56.77
C SER A 9 31.95 -8.23 55.40
N VAL A 10 32.30 -7.35 54.46
CA VAL A 10 33.31 -7.64 53.44
C VAL A 10 34.28 -6.47 53.39
N THR A 11 35.53 -6.82 53.63
CA THR A 11 36.75 -6.03 53.65
C THR A 11 37.01 -5.31 52.33
N SER A 12 37.46 -4.06 52.42
CA SER A 12 38.10 -3.38 51.30
C SER A 12 39.54 -3.89 51.18
N ASN A 13 39.97 -4.14 49.95
CA ASN A 13 41.37 -4.04 49.59
C ASN A 13 41.44 -3.24 48.29
N ASN A 14 41.88 -1.99 48.44
CA ASN A 14 42.33 -1.15 47.35
C ASN A 14 43.64 -1.74 46.83
N ASN A 15 43.73 -1.96 45.52
CA ASN A 15 44.97 -1.72 44.76
C ASN A 15 44.68 -1.63 43.26
N ALA A 16 45.28 -0.60 42.64
CA ALA A 16 45.42 -0.30 41.21
C ALA A 16 44.36 0.58 40.52
N THR A 17 44.70 1.86 40.36
CA THR A 17 44.30 2.77 39.26
C THR A 17 45.28 2.62 38.07
N PRO A 18 45.01 3.18 36.86
CA PRO A 18 43.82 3.07 36.01
C PRO A 18 44.17 2.79 34.53
N CYS A 19 43.42 1.94 33.81
CA CYS A 19 43.51 1.87 32.34
C CYS A 19 42.12 1.92 31.68
N ARG A 20 41.86 3.10 31.09
CA ARG A 20 40.94 3.45 29.99
C ARG A 20 39.81 2.47 29.63
N GLY A 21 38.59 2.97 29.84
CA GLY A 21 37.53 2.97 28.81
C GLY A 21 36.66 1.73 28.70
N GLY A 22 35.55 1.70 29.45
CA GLY A 22 34.47 0.73 29.22
C GLY A 22 33.36 0.88 30.24
N ARG A 23 32.40 1.79 30.00
CA ARG A 23 31.20 1.91 30.84
C ARG A 23 30.03 1.15 30.22
N VAL A 24 29.59 0.12 30.95
CA VAL A 24 28.21 -0.28 31.36
C VAL A 24 27.09 -0.23 30.32
N SER A 25 26.14 -1.17 30.22
CA SER A 25 25.64 -2.18 31.16
C SER A 25 24.62 -3.05 30.41
N GLY A 26 24.60 -4.36 30.68
CA GLY A 26 23.41 -5.21 30.62
C GLY A 26 22.58 -5.20 29.33
N GLN A 27 23.11 -5.74 28.22
CA GLN A 27 22.25 -6.32 27.19
C GLN A 27 21.97 -7.78 27.55
N VAL A 28 20.76 -8.07 28.03
CA VAL A 28 20.18 -9.40 27.87
C VAL A 28 20.00 -9.59 26.36
N VAL A 29 20.92 -10.34 25.75
CA VAL A 29 20.84 -10.73 24.34
C VAL A 29 19.66 -11.70 24.21
N SER A 30 18.47 -11.15 23.91
CA SER A 30 17.34 -11.95 23.47
C SER A 30 17.71 -12.59 22.13
N ARG A 31 17.96 -13.90 22.16
CA ARG A 31 18.12 -14.74 20.96
C ARG A 31 16.78 -14.90 20.27
N TYR A 32 16.27 -13.85 19.65
CA TYR A 32 15.29 -13.98 18.59
C TYR A 32 15.95 -13.53 17.30
N ARG A 33 16.54 -14.49 16.58
CA ARG A 33 16.78 -14.35 15.14
C ARG A 33 15.41 -14.12 14.50
N SER A 34 15.07 -12.86 14.24
CA SER A 34 13.99 -12.52 13.34
C SER A 34 14.40 -13.03 11.96
N TYR A 35 13.71 -14.05 11.46
CA TYR A 35 13.76 -14.37 10.04
C TYR A 35 13.27 -13.12 9.30
N VAL A 36 14.18 -12.48 8.55
CA VAL A 36 13.86 -11.40 7.63
C VAL A 36 13.85 -12.05 6.24
N PRO A 37 12.66 -12.30 5.65
CA PRO A 37 12.61 -12.84 4.30
C PRO A 37 13.23 -11.84 3.32
N PRO A 38 13.94 -12.29 2.28
CA PRO A 38 14.42 -11.45 1.20
C PRO A 38 13.28 -10.62 0.58
N ALA A 39 13.57 -9.40 0.12
CA ALA A 39 12.58 -8.43 -0.34
C ALA A 39 11.65 -8.92 -1.47
N GLY A 40 12.03 -9.97 -2.21
CA GLY A 40 11.20 -10.61 -3.24
C GLY A 40 10.07 -11.50 -2.70
N ASP A 41 10.25 -12.13 -1.53
CA ASP A 41 9.26 -13.06 -0.96
C ASP A 41 8.02 -12.33 -0.44
N ARG A 42 8.17 -11.09 0.03
CA ARG A 42 7.03 -10.29 0.53
C ARG A 42 6.09 -9.81 -0.56
N ILE A 43 6.57 -9.64 -1.80
CA ILE A 43 5.71 -9.28 -2.94
C ILE A 43 4.90 -10.50 -3.40
N LEU A 44 5.49 -11.69 -3.34
CA LEU A 44 4.80 -12.96 -3.59
C LEU A 44 3.80 -13.31 -2.48
N GLU A 45 4.12 -13.07 -1.20
CA GLU A 45 3.18 -13.20 -0.09
C GLU A 45 2.08 -12.12 -0.13
N ALA A 46 2.39 -10.90 -0.55
CA ALA A 46 1.39 -9.85 -0.77
C ALA A 46 0.49 -10.15 -1.98
N GLN A 47 1.01 -10.78 -3.03
CA GLN A 47 0.19 -11.37 -4.10
C GLN A 47 -0.72 -12.48 -3.58
N VAL A 48 -0.28 -13.29 -2.61
CA VAL A 48 -1.12 -14.31 -1.97
C VAL A 48 -2.24 -13.71 -1.11
N ILE A 49 -2.05 -12.50 -0.55
CA ILE A 49 -3.10 -11.79 0.21
C ILE A 49 -4.21 -11.26 -0.72
N VAL A 50 -3.96 -11.12 -2.03
CA VAL A 50 -4.83 -10.37 -2.97
C VAL A 50 -5.17 -11.12 -4.27
N SER A 51 -4.54 -12.26 -4.61
CA SER A 51 -4.85 -12.93 -5.88
C SER A 51 -6.27 -13.50 -5.86
N PRO A 52 -7.15 -13.15 -6.82
CA PRO A 52 -8.48 -13.76 -6.96
C PRO A 52 -8.44 -15.20 -7.50
N GLU A 53 -7.24 -15.76 -7.69
CA GLU A 53 -7.02 -16.97 -8.46
C GLU A 53 -5.95 -17.83 -7.78
N ARG A 54 -6.27 -18.43 -6.62
CA ARG A 54 -5.49 -19.58 -6.10
C ARG A 54 -6.38 -20.56 -5.33
N ALA A 55 -6.91 -21.51 -6.09
CA ALA A 55 -7.34 -22.87 -5.70
C ALA A 55 -8.34 -23.04 -4.53
N TRP A 56 -8.87 -21.95 -3.95
CA TRP A 56 -9.71 -22.00 -2.76
C TRP A 56 -10.82 -20.93 -2.71
N ASP A 57 -11.04 -20.17 -3.77
CA ASP A 57 -12.06 -19.10 -3.82
C ASP A 57 -13.51 -19.63 -3.67
N ALA A 58 -13.73 -20.96 -3.75
CA ALA A 58 -15.00 -21.58 -3.40
C ALA A 58 -15.35 -21.55 -1.90
N PHE A 59 -14.41 -21.17 -1.03
CA PHE A 59 -14.65 -21.05 0.41
C PHE A 59 -15.32 -19.73 0.81
N ASP A 60 -15.51 -18.78 -0.13
CA ASP A 60 -15.88 -17.41 0.25
C ASP A 60 -17.29 -17.32 0.85
N ARG A 61 -18.21 -18.27 0.61
CA ARG A 61 -19.56 -18.26 1.24
C ARG A 61 -20.20 -19.62 1.50
N THR A 62 -19.60 -20.70 1.01
CA THR A 62 -20.17 -22.04 1.16
C THR A 62 -19.35 -22.78 2.17
N SER A 63 -19.99 -23.42 3.14
CA SER A 63 -19.35 -24.23 4.17
C SER A 63 -18.69 -25.49 3.56
N ILE A 64 -18.15 -25.47 2.35
CA ILE A 64 -17.74 -26.63 1.53
C ILE A 64 -16.21 -26.72 1.44
N CYS A 65 -15.66 -27.92 1.41
CA CYS A 65 -14.22 -28.16 1.51
C CYS A 65 -13.41 -27.73 0.28
N GLY A 66 -13.83 -28.00 -0.94
CA GLY A 66 -13.17 -27.58 -2.18
C GLY A 66 -11.81 -28.24 -2.53
N ILE A 67 -11.12 -28.93 -1.59
CA ILE A 67 -9.86 -29.64 -1.89
C ILE A 67 -10.11 -30.79 -2.86
N ASP A 68 -9.40 -30.84 -3.98
CA ASP A 68 -9.47 -31.96 -4.95
C ASP A 68 -10.93 -32.27 -5.35
N GLY A 69 -11.76 -31.24 -5.53
CA GLY A 69 -13.19 -31.39 -5.86
C GLY A 69 -14.09 -31.80 -4.69
N CYS A 70 -13.60 -31.82 -3.45
CA CYS A 70 -14.37 -32.22 -2.27
C CYS A 70 -15.59 -31.29 -2.02
N GLN A 71 -16.80 -31.83 -2.14
CA GLN A 71 -18.03 -31.07 -1.88
C GLN A 71 -18.53 -31.20 -0.42
N LYS A 72 -17.74 -31.82 0.47
CA LYS A 72 -18.14 -32.04 1.87
C LYS A 72 -18.19 -30.74 2.66
N VAL A 73 -19.17 -30.66 3.57
CA VAL A 73 -19.35 -29.50 4.45
C VAL A 73 -18.28 -29.48 5.55
N CYS A 74 -17.50 -28.41 5.63
CA CYS A 74 -16.57 -28.11 6.70
C CYS A 74 -17.28 -27.71 7.99
N ILE A 75 -16.84 -28.29 9.11
CA ILE A 75 -17.35 -27.99 10.45
C ILE A 75 -16.44 -26.98 11.13
N LEU A 76 -16.99 -25.87 11.62
CA LEU A 76 -16.25 -24.88 12.42
C LEU A 76 -16.06 -25.39 13.86
N ARG A 77 -14.82 -25.35 14.36
CA ARG A 77 -14.47 -25.74 15.73
C ARG A 77 -13.60 -24.69 16.40
N ASN A 78 -13.82 -24.48 17.69
CA ASN A 78 -12.95 -23.69 18.54
C ASN A 78 -11.87 -24.59 19.15
N ARG A 79 -10.59 -24.27 18.92
CA ARG A 79 -9.46 -25.00 19.52
C ARG A 79 -9.24 -24.53 20.95
N ALA A 80 -9.51 -25.40 21.92
CA ALA A 80 -9.44 -25.08 23.35
C ALA A 80 -8.09 -24.51 23.82
N GLU A 81 -6.97 -24.91 23.19
CA GLU A 81 -5.62 -24.50 23.58
C GLU A 81 -5.31 -23.01 23.35
N ASN A 82 -5.89 -22.40 22.31
CA ASN A 82 -5.54 -21.03 21.90
C ASN A 82 -6.74 -20.21 21.41
N GLY A 83 -7.96 -20.71 21.59
CA GLY A 83 -9.20 -20.04 21.17
C GLY A 83 -9.35 -19.91 19.65
N ARG A 84 -8.50 -20.58 18.85
CA ARG A 84 -8.46 -20.39 17.40
C ARG A 84 -9.59 -21.15 16.72
N LEU A 85 -10.43 -20.41 15.99
CA LEU A 85 -11.49 -20.97 15.16
C LEU A 85 -10.89 -21.62 13.90
N THR A 86 -11.26 -22.88 13.66
CA THR A 86 -10.71 -23.72 12.60
C THR A 86 -11.82 -24.48 11.91
N TYR A 87 -11.88 -24.39 10.58
CA TYR A 87 -12.71 -25.23 9.74
C TYR A 87 -12.07 -26.60 9.57
N TYR A 88 -12.89 -27.64 9.65
CA TYR A 88 -12.46 -29.03 9.61
C TYR A 88 -13.24 -29.80 8.56
N CYS A 89 -12.53 -30.52 7.68
CA CYS A 89 -13.08 -31.52 6.79
C CYS A 89 -12.57 -32.91 7.20
N ALA A 90 -13.50 -33.86 7.35
CA ALA A 90 -13.15 -35.26 7.66
C ALA A 90 -12.44 -35.97 6.48
N GLY A 91 -12.58 -35.44 5.27
CA GLY A 91 -12.06 -36.02 4.03
C GLY A 91 -12.87 -37.22 3.54
N GLY A 92 -12.18 -38.08 2.78
CA GLY A 92 -12.76 -39.24 2.11
C GLY A 92 -12.89 -39.00 0.61
N LEU A 93 -12.62 -40.06 -0.14
CA LEU A 93 -12.71 -40.10 -1.60
C LEU A 93 -14.10 -40.60 -1.99
N ASP A 94 -14.76 -39.87 -2.88
CA ASP A 94 -16.05 -40.20 -3.47
C ASP A 94 -15.90 -40.23 -5.00
N ILE A 95 -16.85 -40.81 -5.73
CA ILE A 95 -16.87 -40.82 -7.21
C ILE A 95 -17.99 -39.88 -7.66
N ASP A 96 -17.70 -38.96 -8.57
CA ASP A 96 -18.69 -38.02 -9.11
C ASP A 96 -19.56 -38.65 -10.22
N GLU A 97 -20.50 -37.88 -10.76
CA GLU A 97 -21.41 -38.31 -11.82
C GLU A 97 -20.71 -38.65 -13.14
N ASN A 98 -19.48 -38.19 -13.34
CA ASN A 98 -18.65 -38.45 -14.52
C ASN A 98 -17.72 -39.66 -14.34
N GLY A 99 -17.70 -40.26 -13.15
CA GLY A 99 -16.81 -41.37 -12.81
C GLY A 99 -15.43 -40.93 -12.30
N ASP A 100 -15.22 -39.63 -12.08
CA ASP A 100 -13.98 -39.08 -11.56
C ASP A 100 -13.93 -39.18 -10.03
N THR A 101 -12.75 -39.51 -9.49
CA THR A 101 -12.56 -39.53 -8.03
C THR A 101 -12.40 -38.11 -7.51
N ILE A 102 -13.28 -37.71 -6.61
CA ILE A 102 -13.28 -36.41 -5.95
C ILE A 102 -13.05 -36.56 -4.44
N GLY A 103 -12.50 -35.52 -3.81
CA GLY A 103 -12.21 -35.52 -2.38
C GLY A 103 -10.75 -35.75 -2.04
N HIS A 104 -10.42 -35.73 -0.75
CA HIS A 104 -9.04 -35.79 -0.29
C HIS A 104 -8.82 -36.86 0.79
N PRO A 105 -7.64 -37.49 0.83
CA PRO A 105 -7.31 -38.48 1.86
C PRO A 105 -7.11 -37.80 3.21
N GLY A 106 -7.70 -38.41 4.23
CA GLY A 106 -7.52 -38.02 5.62
C GLY A 106 -8.13 -36.66 5.98
N ARG A 107 -7.96 -36.31 7.24
CA ARG A 107 -8.54 -35.10 7.83
C ARG A 107 -7.73 -33.87 7.45
N LYS A 108 -8.41 -32.81 7.03
CA LYS A 108 -7.79 -31.52 6.73
C LYS A 108 -8.46 -30.44 7.56
N SER A 109 -7.66 -29.46 7.98
CA SER A 109 -8.14 -28.34 8.79
C SER A 109 -7.50 -27.03 8.34
N ARG A 110 -8.28 -25.96 8.33
CA ARG A 110 -7.83 -24.62 7.96
C ARG A 110 -8.39 -23.60 8.95
N VAL A 111 -7.53 -22.73 9.41
CA VAL A 111 -7.89 -21.68 10.38
C VAL A 111 -8.77 -20.63 9.71
N CYS A 112 -9.74 -20.08 10.42
CA CYS A 112 -10.68 -19.10 9.86
C CYS A 112 -9.98 -17.81 9.39
N THR A 113 -8.81 -17.50 9.96
CA THR A 113 -8.06 -16.31 9.61
C THR A 113 -7.23 -16.45 8.34
N TYR A 114 -7.23 -17.61 7.69
CA TYR A 114 -6.50 -17.81 6.43
C TYR A 114 -6.97 -16.82 5.36
N ASN A 115 -6.04 -16.32 4.53
CA ASN A 115 -6.28 -15.21 3.56
C ASN A 115 -6.76 -13.90 4.20
N SER A 116 -6.47 -13.68 5.49
CA SER A 116 -6.70 -12.39 6.13
C SER A 116 -5.42 -11.88 6.80
N VAL A 117 -5.41 -10.59 7.15
CA VAL A 117 -4.33 -9.98 7.91
C VAL A 117 -4.09 -10.63 9.30
N PHE A 118 -5.09 -11.34 9.82
CA PHE A 118 -5.01 -12.09 11.07
C PHE A 118 -4.36 -13.48 10.91
N TYR A 119 -4.02 -13.88 9.68
CA TYR A 119 -3.39 -15.16 9.44
C TYR A 119 -1.97 -15.21 10.03
N ASN A 120 -1.66 -16.32 10.71
CA ASN A 120 -0.34 -16.64 11.25
C ASN A 120 0.31 -15.53 12.11
N ARG A 121 -0.51 -14.73 12.79
CA ARG A 121 -0.04 -13.70 13.72
C ARG A 121 0.23 -14.30 15.10
N LYS A 122 1.35 -13.90 15.70
CA LYS A 122 1.67 -14.23 17.09
C LYS A 122 0.90 -13.35 18.07
N CYS A 123 0.54 -12.13 17.66
CA CYS A 123 -0.31 -11.24 18.45
C CYS A 123 -1.76 -11.70 18.38
N MET A 124 -2.49 -11.54 19.48
CA MET A 124 -3.92 -11.84 19.52
C MET A 124 -4.70 -10.85 18.64
N THR A 125 -5.88 -11.27 18.19
CA THR A 125 -6.71 -10.51 17.23
C THR A 125 -7.11 -9.13 17.78
N ASN A 126 -7.47 -9.03 19.05
CA ASN A 126 -7.83 -7.77 19.70
C ASN A 126 -6.68 -6.75 19.66
N TYR A 127 -5.45 -7.16 19.96
CA TYR A 127 -4.27 -6.27 19.86
C TYR A 127 -3.94 -5.91 18.41
N THR A 128 -4.18 -6.82 17.47
CA THR A 128 -4.02 -6.56 16.05
C THR A 128 -4.96 -5.44 15.60
N LEU A 129 -6.24 -5.54 15.98
CA LEU A 129 -7.27 -4.55 15.68
C LEU A 129 -7.00 -3.19 16.34
N SER A 130 -6.57 -3.18 17.61
CA SER A 130 -6.29 -1.93 18.32
C SER A 130 -5.12 -1.16 17.71
N VAL A 131 -4.05 -1.87 17.31
CA VAL A 131 -2.92 -1.27 16.59
C VAL A 131 -3.34 -0.70 15.24
N MET A 132 -4.18 -1.42 14.49
CA MET A 132 -4.70 -0.94 13.21
C MET A 132 -5.52 0.34 13.40
N TYR A 133 -6.40 0.36 14.40
CA TYR A 133 -7.23 1.51 14.72
C TYR A 133 -6.41 2.76 15.07
N ASP A 134 -5.41 2.61 15.93
CA ASP A 134 -4.54 3.74 16.30
C ASP A 134 -3.68 4.22 15.13
N TYR A 135 -3.24 3.29 14.28
CA TYR A 135 -2.51 3.63 13.05
C TYR A 135 -3.39 4.45 12.09
N LEU A 136 -4.67 4.09 11.93
CA LEU A 136 -5.62 4.85 11.11
C LEU A 136 -5.97 6.23 11.69
N LYS A 137 -5.75 6.43 13.00
CA LYS A 137 -5.84 7.73 13.67
C LYS A 137 -4.57 8.58 13.56
N ASP A 138 -3.66 8.24 12.64
CA ASP A 138 -2.37 8.89 12.46
C ASP A 138 -1.48 8.88 13.73
N SER A 139 -1.66 7.88 14.62
CA SER A 139 -0.75 7.72 15.75
C SER A 139 0.65 7.31 15.27
N SER A 140 1.69 7.95 15.82
CA SER A 140 3.06 7.57 15.46
C SER A 140 3.36 6.13 15.87
N ILE A 141 4.20 5.44 15.10
CA ILE A 141 4.64 4.06 15.41
C ILE A 141 5.20 3.97 16.83
N THR A 142 5.92 5.00 17.30
CA THR A 142 6.46 5.05 18.66
C THR A 142 5.36 5.10 19.71
N ASN A 143 4.34 5.95 19.51
CA ASN A 143 3.20 6.02 20.43
C ASN A 143 2.44 4.71 20.48
N ILE A 144 2.20 4.08 19.33
CA ILE A 144 1.53 2.78 19.25
C ILE A 144 2.34 1.69 19.99
N CYS A 145 3.67 1.68 19.84
CA CYS A 145 4.51 0.74 20.59
C CYS A 145 4.35 0.93 22.10
N ASN A 146 4.34 2.17 22.57
CA ASN A 146 4.23 2.51 23.99
C ASN A 146 2.85 2.17 24.55
N SER A 147 1.77 2.51 23.84
CA SER A 147 0.39 2.27 24.28
C SER A 147 0.04 0.78 24.35
N HIS A 148 0.54 -0.03 23.41
CA HIS A 148 0.21 -1.46 23.32
C HIS A 148 1.30 -2.39 23.91
N GLY A 149 2.41 -1.85 24.40
CA GLY A 149 3.54 -2.64 24.92
C GLY A 149 4.17 -3.55 23.86
N MET A 150 4.08 -3.18 22.58
CA MET A 150 4.52 -4.02 21.47
C MET A 150 5.90 -3.62 20.95
N SER A 151 6.64 -4.61 20.45
CA SER A 151 7.92 -4.34 19.78
C SER A 151 7.71 -3.53 18.50
N ARG A 152 8.63 -2.61 18.21
CA ARG A 152 8.61 -1.79 16.99
C ARG A 152 8.53 -2.62 15.70
N PRO A 153 9.25 -3.75 15.54
CA PRO A 153 9.10 -4.61 14.36
C PRO A 153 7.68 -5.16 14.18
N ALA A 154 7.01 -5.56 15.26
CA ALA A 154 5.65 -6.08 15.21
C ALA A 154 4.65 -5.00 14.76
N VAL A 155 4.70 -3.80 15.36
CA VAL A 155 3.85 -2.67 14.97
C VAL A 155 4.12 -2.23 13.53
N THR A 156 5.41 -2.20 13.13
CA THR A 156 5.78 -1.85 11.75
C THR A 156 5.26 -2.87 10.74
N SER A 157 5.30 -4.16 11.08
CA SER A 157 4.70 -5.21 10.24
C SER A 157 3.21 -4.94 10.08
N LEU A 158 2.47 -4.78 11.18
CA LEU A 158 1.02 -4.54 11.15
C LEU A 158 0.65 -3.30 10.34
N ALA A 159 1.40 -2.21 10.48
CA ALA A 159 1.20 -1.00 9.67
C ALA A 159 1.45 -1.26 8.18
N ASN A 160 2.45 -2.06 7.82
CA ASN A 160 2.69 -2.44 6.43
C ASN A 160 1.59 -3.34 5.87
N ASP A 161 1.14 -4.32 6.65
CA ASP A 161 0.04 -5.20 6.26
C ASP A 161 -1.24 -4.40 6.02
N LEU A 162 -1.56 -3.44 6.90
CA LEU A 162 -2.69 -2.54 6.73
C LEU A 162 -2.55 -1.65 5.47
N ARG A 163 -1.35 -1.11 5.19
CA ARG A 163 -1.08 -0.38 3.94
C ARG A 163 -1.30 -1.25 2.71
N LEU A 164 -0.86 -2.51 2.75
CA LEU A 164 -1.05 -3.44 1.64
C LEU A 164 -2.53 -3.79 1.43
N MET A 165 -3.30 -3.96 2.50
CA MET A 165 -4.76 -4.14 2.40
C MET A 165 -5.42 -2.91 1.77
N MET A 166 -5.09 -1.70 2.24
CA MET A 166 -5.65 -0.47 1.65
C MET A 166 -5.24 -0.31 0.18
N LEU A 167 -4.00 -0.65 -0.18
CA LEU A 167 -3.53 -0.63 -1.56
C LEU A 167 -4.23 -1.67 -2.44
N SER A 168 -4.46 -2.86 -1.90
CA SER A 168 -5.23 -3.92 -2.56
C SER A 168 -6.65 -3.47 -2.87
N ASP A 169 -7.33 -2.95 -1.85
CA ASP A 169 -8.68 -2.44 -1.95
C ASP A 169 -8.76 -1.26 -2.95
N TYR A 170 -7.79 -0.34 -2.85
CA TYR A 170 -7.60 0.73 -3.82
C TYR A 170 -7.44 0.19 -5.24
N ASN A 171 -6.60 -0.83 -5.47
CA ASN A 171 -6.36 -1.39 -6.79
C ASN A 171 -7.57 -2.15 -7.36
N ALA A 172 -8.34 -2.83 -6.50
CA ALA A 172 -9.54 -3.55 -6.91
C ALA A 172 -10.65 -2.59 -7.36
N HIS A 173 -10.85 -1.50 -6.61
CA HIS A 173 -11.91 -0.53 -6.89
C HIS A 173 -11.48 0.52 -7.92
N ASN A 174 -10.27 1.08 -7.83
CA ASN A 174 -9.86 2.20 -8.70
C ASN A 174 -9.51 1.82 -10.15
N ARG A 175 -9.47 0.52 -10.47
CA ARG A 175 -9.39 0.05 -11.86
C ARG A 175 -10.72 0.12 -12.59
N GLN A 176 -11.84 0.28 -11.87
CA GLN A 176 -13.14 0.52 -12.50
C GLN A 176 -13.14 1.89 -13.18
N GLU A 177 -13.74 1.97 -14.38
CA GLU A 177 -13.76 3.20 -15.18
C GLU A 177 -14.35 4.40 -14.41
N GLU A 178 -15.31 4.16 -13.52
CA GLU A 178 -15.92 5.17 -12.66
C GLU A 178 -14.94 5.81 -11.65
N HIS A 179 -13.86 5.11 -11.33
CA HIS A 179 -12.88 5.55 -10.33
C HIS A 179 -11.58 6.08 -10.94
N LYS A 180 -11.39 5.97 -12.27
CA LYS A 180 -10.28 6.60 -12.97
C LYS A 180 -10.34 8.12 -12.86
N LEU A 181 -9.17 8.76 -12.83
CA LEU A 181 -9.07 10.21 -12.89
C LEU A 181 -9.69 10.71 -14.20
N GLY A 182 -10.44 11.80 -14.15
CA GLY A 182 -11.20 12.30 -15.31
C GLY A 182 -12.67 11.88 -15.33
N SER A 183 -13.06 10.83 -14.60
CA SER A 183 -14.46 10.36 -14.56
C SER A 183 -15.44 11.29 -13.85
N ASN A 184 -14.93 12.28 -13.11
CA ASN A 184 -15.77 13.27 -12.48
C ASN A 184 -16.30 14.25 -13.53
N VAL A 185 -17.62 14.46 -13.58
CA VAL A 185 -18.28 15.39 -14.51
C VAL A 185 -17.78 16.84 -14.40
N ARG A 186 -17.20 17.22 -13.25
CA ARG A 186 -16.59 18.53 -13.03
C ARG A 186 -15.12 18.58 -13.46
N CYS A 187 -14.50 17.47 -13.82
CA CYS A 187 -13.10 17.42 -14.20
C CYS A 187 -12.90 18.19 -15.50
N HIS A 188 -12.11 19.27 -15.42
CA HIS A 188 -11.71 20.01 -16.61
C HIS A 188 -10.48 19.36 -17.26
N HIS A 189 -9.51 18.98 -16.44
CA HIS A 189 -8.27 18.35 -16.88
C HIS A 189 -7.58 17.64 -15.73
N ILE A 190 -6.63 16.78 -16.07
CA ILE A 190 -5.72 16.09 -15.15
C ILE A 190 -4.34 16.73 -15.32
N GLN A 191 -3.75 17.22 -14.24
CA GLN A 191 -2.36 17.67 -14.26
C GLN A 191 -1.45 16.53 -13.83
N ILE A 192 -0.38 16.32 -14.58
CA ILE A 192 0.64 15.31 -14.28
C ILE A 192 2.00 15.96 -14.00
N ASP A 193 2.80 15.36 -13.13
CA ASP A 193 4.14 15.83 -12.80
C ASP A 193 5.04 14.71 -12.24
N GLU A 194 6.35 14.84 -12.46
CA GLU A 194 7.39 13.96 -11.93
C GLU A 194 8.32 14.68 -10.94
N SER A 195 8.44 14.12 -9.74
CA SER A 195 9.33 14.64 -8.71
C SER A 195 10.38 13.61 -8.31
N LYS A 196 11.66 14.01 -8.25
CA LYS A 196 12.75 13.16 -7.73
C LYS A 196 13.04 13.46 -6.27
N PHE A 197 12.72 12.51 -5.40
CA PHE A 197 12.99 12.61 -3.97
C PHE A 197 14.29 11.90 -3.60
N GLY A 198 15.30 12.66 -3.21
CA GLY A 198 16.55 12.11 -2.68
C GLY A 198 17.08 13.01 -1.57
N LYS A 199 17.18 12.50 -0.35
CA LYS A 199 17.69 13.26 0.80
C LYS A 199 18.97 12.64 1.32
N ARG A 200 19.97 13.49 1.60
CA ARG A 200 21.14 13.08 2.39
C ARG A 200 20.74 12.98 3.86
N LYS A 201 21.30 12.02 4.59
CA LYS A 201 21.15 11.98 6.06
C LYS A 201 21.81 13.24 6.64
N ASN A 202 21.04 14.12 7.28
CA ASN A 202 21.55 15.35 7.93
C ASN A 202 22.35 16.30 7.02
N HIS A 203 22.02 16.38 5.73
CA HIS A 203 22.77 17.16 4.72
C HIS A 203 24.28 16.79 4.61
N ARG A 204 24.71 15.67 5.21
CA ARG A 204 26.10 15.19 5.23
C ARG A 204 26.16 13.74 4.71
N GLY A 205 27.32 13.34 4.17
CA GLY A 205 27.55 11.96 3.69
C GLY A 205 27.11 11.67 2.25
N HIS A 206 27.16 10.38 1.87
CA HIS A 206 26.97 9.86 0.51
C HIS A 206 25.60 10.23 -0.06
N ARG A 207 25.57 10.62 -1.34
CA ARG A 207 24.34 10.95 -2.06
C ARG A 207 23.59 9.66 -2.34
N VAL A 208 22.44 9.46 -1.69
CA VAL A 208 21.54 8.35 -2.01
C VAL A 208 20.89 8.65 -3.36
N GLU A 209 20.81 7.64 -4.22
CA GLU A 209 20.05 7.75 -5.47
C GLU A 209 18.59 8.02 -5.13
N GLY A 210 18.07 9.15 -5.60
CA GLY A 210 16.70 9.56 -5.31
C GLY A 210 15.67 8.70 -6.03
N ILE A 211 14.52 8.52 -5.39
CA ILE A 211 13.36 7.80 -5.93
C ILE A 211 12.54 8.77 -6.77
N TRP A 212 12.13 8.37 -7.96
CA TRP A 212 11.17 9.12 -8.75
C TRP A 212 9.76 8.83 -8.25
N VAL A 213 8.97 9.89 -8.11
CA VAL A 213 7.54 9.83 -7.82
C VAL A 213 6.83 10.50 -8.97
N PHE A 214 5.87 9.79 -9.56
CA PHE A 214 4.99 10.32 -10.59
C PHE A 214 3.63 10.58 -9.97
N GLY A 215 3.10 11.79 -10.19
CA GLY A 215 1.85 12.26 -9.61
C GLY A 215 0.86 12.73 -10.67
N MET A 216 -0.43 12.60 -10.35
CA MET A 216 -1.55 13.08 -11.14
C MET A 216 -2.60 13.69 -10.21
N VAL A 217 -3.24 14.77 -10.64
CA VAL A 217 -4.31 15.44 -9.88
C VAL A 217 -5.41 15.94 -10.81
N GLU A 218 -6.66 15.70 -10.43
CA GLU A 218 -7.82 16.29 -11.10
C GLU A 218 -7.93 17.77 -10.77
N TYR A 219 -8.14 18.58 -11.79
CA TYR A 219 -8.54 19.97 -11.66
C TYR A 219 -10.03 20.08 -12.02
N LEU A 220 -10.84 20.35 -11.00
CA LEU A 220 -12.29 20.41 -11.10
C LEU A 220 -12.74 21.86 -11.29
N VAL A 221 -13.76 22.08 -12.13
CA VAL A 221 -14.47 23.36 -12.22
C VAL A 221 -15.22 23.58 -10.90
N PRO A 222 -15.08 24.74 -10.22
CA PRO A 222 -15.83 25.07 -9.00
C PRO A 222 -17.34 24.96 -9.19
N ILE A 223 -18.05 24.53 -8.14
CA ILE A 223 -19.53 24.41 -8.17
C ILE A 223 -20.14 25.80 -8.28
N ASN A 224 -19.68 26.73 -7.45
CA ASN A 224 -20.16 28.10 -7.45
C ASN A 224 -19.62 28.84 -8.66
N GLU A 225 -20.52 29.46 -9.43
CA GLU A 225 -20.13 30.26 -10.60
C GLU A 225 -19.23 31.43 -10.23
N ALA A 226 -19.46 32.03 -9.04
CA ALA A 226 -18.64 33.11 -8.50
C ALA A 226 -17.17 32.70 -8.24
N ASP A 227 -16.91 31.42 -8.03
CA ASP A 227 -15.57 30.90 -7.72
C ASP A 227 -14.81 30.43 -8.97
N ARG A 228 -15.42 30.48 -10.16
CA ARG A 228 -14.81 29.96 -11.41
C ARG A 228 -13.65 30.80 -11.92
N PHE A 229 -13.58 32.06 -11.52
CA PHE A 229 -12.53 32.99 -11.96
C PHE A 229 -11.97 33.77 -10.79
N TYR A 230 -10.71 34.14 -10.90
CA TYR A 230 -10.08 35.11 -10.01
C TYR A 230 -9.38 36.19 -10.83
N THR A 231 -9.33 37.40 -10.29
CA THR A 231 -8.56 38.48 -10.89
C THR A 231 -7.09 38.29 -10.57
N TYR A 232 -6.29 38.05 -11.60
CA TYR A 232 -4.84 38.08 -11.53
C TYR A 232 -4.37 39.48 -11.89
N THR A 233 -3.45 40.02 -11.08
CA THR A 233 -2.77 41.29 -11.38
C THR A 233 -1.32 40.99 -11.72
N ASP A 234 -0.90 41.34 -12.94
CA ASP A 234 0.49 41.20 -13.35
C ASP A 234 1.37 42.15 -12.53
N HIS A 235 2.37 41.61 -11.83
CA HIS A 235 3.24 42.40 -10.96
C HIS A 235 4.17 43.38 -11.72
N ARG A 236 4.36 43.17 -13.03
CA ARG A 236 5.23 43.98 -13.89
C ARG A 236 4.45 45.09 -14.59
N THR A 237 3.28 44.79 -15.15
CA THR A 237 2.50 45.75 -15.93
C THR A 237 1.36 46.39 -15.14
N GLY A 238 0.91 45.76 -14.05
CA GLY A 238 -0.27 46.18 -13.29
C GLY A 238 -1.59 45.82 -13.95
N ASP A 239 -1.56 45.16 -15.12
CA ASP A 239 -2.76 44.76 -15.85
C ASP A 239 -3.54 43.70 -15.07
N GLN A 240 -4.86 43.82 -15.12
CA GLN A 240 -5.78 42.86 -14.50
C GLN A 240 -6.38 41.95 -15.56
N GLU A 241 -6.30 40.64 -15.30
CA GLU A 241 -6.85 39.59 -16.16
C GLU A 241 -7.70 38.64 -15.32
N LEU A 242 -8.86 38.24 -15.83
CA LEU A 242 -9.64 37.16 -15.22
C LEU A 242 -9.07 35.81 -15.64
N ARG A 243 -8.59 35.04 -14.66
CA ARG A 243 -8.05 33.69 -14.89
C ARG A 243 -8.98 32.62 -14.32
N PRO A 244 -9.12 31.47 -15.00
CA PRO A 244 -9.88 30.35 -14.47
C PRO A 244 -9.30 29.86 -13.14
N ARG A 245 -10.18 29.52 -12.20
CA ARG A 245 -9.84 28.87 -10.95
C ARG A 245 -10.35 27.43 -10.98
N TYR A 246 -9.58 26.54 -10.37
CA TYR A 246 -9.92 25.13 -10.27
C TYR A 246 -9.78 24.66 -8.82
N GLU A 247 -10.54 23.62 -8.47
CA GLU A 247 -10.44 22.91 -7.22
C GLU A 247 -9.68 21.59 -7.43
N ALA A 248 -8.76 21.26 -6.53
CA ALA A 248 -8.06 19.98 -6.59
C ALA A 248 -9.04 18.85 -6.22
N GLY A 249 -9.21 17.91 -7.15
CA GLY A 249 -10.01 16.70 -6.99
C GLY A 249 -9.19 15.51 -6.52
N ARG A 250 -9.47 14.33 -7.08
CA ARG A 250 -8.75 13.09 -6.76
C ARG A 250 -7.29 13.19 -7.19
N LYS A 251 -6.44 12.47 -6.47
CA LYS A 251 -4.99 12.47 -6.64
C LYS A 251 -4.50 11.04 -6.72
N PHE A 252 -3.51 10.83 -7.58
CA PHE A 252 -2.77 9.59 -7.70
C PHE A 252 -1.28 9.90 -7.61
N PHE A 253 -0.52 9.06 -6.92
CA PHE A 253 0.93 9.12 -6.98
C PHE A 253 1.50 7.71 -6.82
N CYS A 254 2.59 7.45 -7.53
CA CYS A 254 3.31 6.19 -7.42
C CYS A 254 4.81 6.43 -7.56
N THR A 255 5.60 5.55 -6.95
CA THR A 255 7.04 5.53 -7.18
C THR A 255 7.34 4.85 -8.50
N VAL A 256 8.20 5.43 -9.32
CA VAL A 256 8.61 4.87 -10.61
C VAL A 256 10.11 4.66 -10.64
N PRO A 257 10.62 3.63 -11.35
CA PRO A 257 12.07 3.42 -11.47
C PRO A 257 12.75 4.52 -12.27
N ASN A 258 12.05 5.12 -13.23
CA ASN A 258 12.55 6.19 -14.10
C ASN A 258 11.37 6.94 -14.75
N ARG A 259 11.67 8.08 -15.39
CA ARG A 259 10.68 8.94 -16.09
C ARG A 259 10.61 8.71 -17.60
N THR A 260 10.82 7.47 -18.06
CA THR A 260 10.74 7.14 -19.49
C THR A 260 9.29 6.98 -19.93
N ALA A 261 9.00 7.20 -21.22
CA ALA A 261 7.68 6.97 -21.80
C ALA A 261 7.18 5.54 -21.53
N ALA A 262 8.06 4.54 -21.66
CA ALA A 262 7.72 3.13 -21.40
C ALA A 262 7.30 2.87 -19.94
N THR A 263 7.72 3.71 -19.00
CA THR A 263 7.32 3.62 -17.60
C THR A 263 6.07 4.45 -17.30
N LEU A 264 6.00 5.68 -17.81
CA LEU A 264 4.94 6.63 -17.44
C LEU A 264 3.64 6.43 -18.22
N LEU A 265 3.71 6.13 -19.52
CA LEU A 265 2.51 6.02 -20.36
C LEU A 265 1.56 4.90 -19.90
N PRO A 266 2.02 3.68 -19.56
CA PRO A 266 1.14 2.64 -19.05
C PRO A 266 0.41 3.09 -17.77
N ILE A 267 1.11 3.78 -16.88
CA ILE A 267 0.52 4.29 -15.63
C ILE A 267 -0.57 5.32 -15.93
N ILE A 268 -0.36 6.21 -16.91
CA ILE A 268 -1.39 7.16 -17.35
C ILE A 268 -2.61 6.42 -17.90
N TYR A 269 -2.42 5.43 -18.77
CA TYR A 269 -3.52 4.66 -19.36
C TYR A 269 -4.32 3.84 -18.34
N ASP A 270 -3.65 3.34 -17.30
CA ASP A 270 -4.30 2.55 -16.26
C ASP A 270 -5.12 3.41 -15.30
N ASN A 271 -4.72 4.68 -15.07
CA ASN A 271 -5.28 5.53 -14.01
C ASN A 271 -6.14 6.70 -14.52
N CYS A 272 -6.03 7.09 -15.79
CA CYS A 272 -6.83 8.16 -16.39
C CYS A 272 -7.94 7.58 -17.27
N GLN A 273 -9.13 8.17 -17.19
CA GLN A 273 -10.24 7.83 -18.07
C GLN A 273 -9.87 8.22 -19.51
N ARG A 274 -10.32 7.39 -20.47
CA ARG A 274 -10.17 7.70 -21.89
C ARG A 274 -10.84 9.04 -22.22
N VAL A 275 -10.26 9.75 -23.17
CA VAL A 275 -10.66 11.08 -23.66
C VAL A 275 -10.43 12.23 -22.66
N SER A 276 -9.83 11.95 -21.49
CA SER A 276 -9.46 13.01 -20.54
C SER A 276 -8.48 14.02 -21.15
N THR A 277 -8.62 15.29 -20.75
CA THR A 277 -7.63 16.32 -21.05
C THR A 277 -6.49 16.22 -20.05
N ILE A 278 -5.25 16.07 -20.53
CA ILE A 278 -4.06 16.01 -19.67
C ILE A 278 -3.22 17.29 -19.88
N ARG A 279 -2.84 17.95 -18.78
CA ARG A 279 -1.85 19.02 -18.76
C ARG A 279 -0.53 18.51 -18.19
N SER A 280 0.56 18.77 -18.92
CA SER A 280 1.93 18.44 -18.50
C SER A 280 2.86 19.60 -18.85
N ASP A 281 4.05 19.60 -18.26
CA ASP A 281 5.15 20.52 -18.58
C ASP A 281 5.80 20.26 -19.96
N GLY A 282 5.22 19.39 -20.79
CA GLY A 282 5.71 19.09 -22.13
C GLY A 282 6.93 18.17 -22.17
N TRP A 283 7.20 17.41 -21.09
CA TRP A 283 8.31 16.46 -21.07
C TRP A 283 8.26 15.48 -22.26
N ARG A 284 9.42 15.20 -22.87
CA ARG A 284 9.52 14.35 -24.08
C ARG A 284 8.95 12.94 -23.90
N ALA A 285 8.88 12.42 -22.67
CA ALA A 285 8.24 11.13 -22.43
C ALA A 285 6.74 11.12 -22.79
N TYR A 286 6.11 12.29 -22.78
CA TYR A 286 4.69 12.48 -23.06
C TYR A 286 4.38 12.70 -24.55
N SER A 287 5.37 12.68 -25.43
CA SER A 287 5.14 12.84 -26.87
C SER A 287 4.17 11.79 -27.44
N GLY A 288 4.08 10.61 -26.82
CA GLY A 288 3.12 9.55 -27.20
C GLY A 288 1.68 9.77 -26.72
N LEU A 289 1.41 10.80 -25.90
CA LEU A 289 0.05 11.18 -25.50
C LEU A 289 -0.62 12.12 -26.49
N HIS A 290 0.15 12.77 -27.37
CA HIS A 290 -0.44 13.62 -28.40
C HIS A 290 -1.23 12.75 -29.40
N PRO A 291 -2.42 13.18 -29.81
CA PRO A 291 -3.13 12.56 -30.91
C PRO A 291 -2.18 12.46 -32.11
N ARG A 292 -1.98 11.26 -32.66
CA ARG A 292 -1.51 11.17 -34.03
C ARG A 292 -2.66 11.67 -34.88
N GLU A 293 -2.49 12.80 -35.55
CA GLU A 293 -3.44 13.25 -36.57
C GLU A 293 -3.44 12.25 -37.72
N GLU A 294 -4.20 11.16 -37.60
CA GLU A 294 -4.57 10.36 -38.77
C GLU A 294 -5.64 11.17 -39.50
N ARG A 295 -5.35 11.59 -40.73
CA ARG A 295 -6.32 12.26 -41.60
C ARG A 295 -6.88 11.24 -42.57
N ASP A 296 -8.20 11.27 -42.75
CA ASP A 296 -8.85 10.53 -43.81
C ASP A 296 -8.31 11.04 -45.16
N GLU A 297 -7.75 10.14 -45.98
CA GLU A 297 -7.08 10.50 -47.24
C GLU A 297 -8.06 11.07 -48.30
N ILE A 298 -9.37 10.87 -48.10
CA ILE A 298 -10.42 11.26 -49.04
C ILE A 298 -11.13 12.53 -48.57
N THR A 299 -11.42 12.67 -47.27
CA THR A 299 -12.17 13.81 -46.72
C THR A 299 -11.29 14.85 -46.03
N GLY A 300 -10.05 14.51 -45.69
CA GLY A 300 -9.13 15.38 -44.94
C GLY A 300 -9.52 15.58 -43.46
N GLU A 301 -10.56 14.90 -42.99
CA GLU A 301 -11.05 14.96 -41.63
C GLU A 301 -10.14 14.17 -40.67
N ILE A 302 -10.02 14.64 -39.43
CA ILE A 302 -9.22 13.99 -38.39
C ILE A 302 -9.93 12.70 -37.94
N LEU A 303 -9.32 11.55 -38.19
CA LEU A 303 -9.72 10.25 -37.68
C LEU A 303 -9.37 10.16 -36.18
N ASP A 304 -10.26 10.63 -35.32
CA ASP A 304 -10.10 10.61 -33.85
C ASP A 304 -10.32 9.18 -33.26
N LYS A 305 -9.71 8.15 -33.87
CA LYS A 305 -9.99 6.73 -33.54
C LYS A 305 -9.04 6.09 -32.53
N TYR A 306 -7.89 6.69 -32.23
CA TYR A 306 -6.88 6.06 -31.35
C TYR A 306 -6.30 6.95 -30.25
N SER A 307 -6.75 8.20 -30.13
CA SER A 307 -6.31 9.12 -29.08
C SER A 307 -6.97 8.76 -27.74
N CYS A 308 -6.16 8.29 -26.79
CA CYS A 308 -6.64 7.95 -25.45
C CYS A 308 -6.89 9.20 -24.59
N CYS A 309 -6.24 10.33 -24.87
CA CYS A 309 -6.33 11.59 -24.10
C CYS A 309 -5.94 12.77 -25.02
N ARG A 310 -6.49 13.97 -24.79
CA ARG A 310 -6.02 15.20 -25.44
C ARG A 310 -5.01 15.89 -24.53
N THR A 311 -3.75 15.98 -24.93
CA THR A 311 -2.75 16.76 -24.18
C THR A 311 -2.77 18.22 -24.59
N VAL A 312 -2.88 19.11 -23.61
CA VAL A 312 -2.64 20.54 -23.79
C VAL A 312 -1.32 20.85 -23.11
N THR A 313 -0.30 21.15 -23.91
CA THR A 313 0.99 21.67 -23.44
C THR A 313 0.85 23.17 -23.23
N ASP A 314 0.78 23.61 -21.99
CA ASP A 314 0.97 25.02 -21.67
C ASP A 314 2.48 25.27 -21.72
N CYS A 315 2.96 25.87 -22.81
CA CYS A 315 4.33 26.39 -22.87
C CYS A 315 4.43 27.52 -21.85
N SER A 316 5.13 27.28 -20.74
CA SER A 316 5.62 28.32 -19.83
C SER A 316 6.83 29.04 -20.40
#